data_AF-A0A822GNA6-F1
#
_entry.id   AF-A0A822GNA6-F1
#
_cell.length_a   1.000
_cell.length_b   1.000
_cell.length_c   1.000
_cell.angle_alpha   90.00
_cell.angle_beta   90.00
_cell.angle_gamma   90.00
#
_symmetry.space_group_name_H-M   'P 1'
#
loop_
_entity.id
_entity.type
_entity.pdbx_description
1 polymer ?
#
loop_
_entity_poly.entity_id
_entity_poly.type
_entity_poly.pdbx_seq_one_letter_code
_entity_poly.pdbx_strand_id
1 'polypeptide(L)'
;KSSSPFSRQLFSTILAQRLEISNYYILSYSQYKTSIDNAQQSEFRFSLPNGNITKEQRQSYEKNGFLVIRHLVKPETLEHFRKRFQDVCTGKVKVLGMTVMKDVAIAKSEFASGEKAITKIQDFTLDDELFKYCCLPEIVEYVENFTGPNIIAMHTMLINKPPDPGTQTSRHPLHQDLYYFPFRPANRIVCAWTAMEKVNRQNGCLVVIPGSHTGELEPHQYPDWNGGVNKMYHGIQKFDPNAERIHLEMETGKNL
;
A
#
# COMPACT_ATOMS: atom_id res chain seq x y z
N LYS A 1 55.80 6.33 -4.77
CA LYS A 1 54.76 7.17 -4.13
C LYS A 1 54.06 6.32 -3.08
N SER A 2 54.39 6.53 -1.80
CA SER A 2 53.89 5.75 -0.67
C SER A 2 52.43 6.12 -0.40
N SER A 3 51.51 5.15 -0.51
CA SER A 3 50.15 5.29 0.00
C SER A 3 50.19 5.33 1.53
N SER A 4 49.48 6.29 2.13
CA SER A 4 49.44 6.48 3.59
C SER A 4 48.79 5.27 4.28
N PRO A 5 49.17 4.95 5.53
CA PRO A 5 48.57 3.85 6.30
C PRO A 5 47.04 3.89 6.34
N PHE A 6 46.48 5.11 6.36
CA PHE A 6 45.04 5.38 6.33
C PHE A 6 44.32 4.83 5.08
N SER A 7 44.98 4.80 3.91
CA SER A 7 44.36 4.30 2.69
C SER A 7 44.30 2.77 2.67
N ARG A 8 45.25 2.07 3.29
CA ARG A 8 45.25 0.60 3.34
C ARG A 8 44.16 0.07 4.27
N GLN A 9 43.91 0.76 5.38
CA GLN A 9 42.87 0.39 6.34
C GLN A 9 41.46 0.64 5.79
N LEU A 10 41.25 1.74 5.07
CA LEU A 10 39.97 2.02 4.39
C LEU A 10 39.65 0.96 3.31
N PHE A 11 40.65 0.53 2.54
CA PHE A 11 40.46 -0.50 1.51
C PHE A 11 40.16 -1.89 2.11
N SER A 12 40.76 -2.26 3.25
CA SER A 12 40.44 -3.55 3.89
C SER A 12 39.05 -3.56 4.52
N THR A 13 38.59 -2.43 5.09
CA THR A 13 37.23 -2.29 5.62
C THR A 13 36.17 -2.35 4.52
N ILE A 14 36.42 -1.72 3.36
CA ILE A 14 35.49 -1.78 2.21
C ILE A 14 35.43 -3.20 1.62
N LEU A 15 36.54 -3.92 1.56
CA LEU A 15 36.56 -5.30 1.06
C LEU A 15 35.88 -6.28 2.03
N ALA A 16 36.05 -6.08 3.35
CA ALA A 16 35.37 -6.86 4.38
C ALA A 16 33.85 -6.60 4.36
N GLN A 17 33.40 -5.35 4.24
CA GLN A 17 31.98 -5.02 4.05
C GLN A 17 31.39 -5.64 2.78
N ARG A 18 32.14 -5.67 1.67
CA ARG A 18 31.67 -6.32 0.43
C ARG A 18 31.55 -7.84 0.55
N LEU A 19 32.43 -8.49 1.32
CA LEU A 19 32.34 -9.92 1.59
C LEU A 19 31.21 -10.27 2.56
N GLU A 20 30.98 -9.44 3.59
CA GLU A 20 29.81 -9.58 4.48
C GLU A 20 28.49 -9.37 3.73
N ILE A 21 28.41 -8.36 2.87
CA ILE A 21 27.24 -8.13 1.99
C ILE A 21 27.03 -9.33 1.07
N SER A 22 28.09 -9.85 0.44
CA SER A 22 27.99 -11.04 -0.44
C SER A 22 27.52 -12.29 0.32
N ASN A 23 28.04 -12.54 1.52
CA ASN A 23 27.61 -13.66 2.36
C ASN A 23 26.17 -13.48 2.85
N TYR A 24 25.75 -12.25 3.16
CA TYR A 24 24.36 -11.92 3.50
C TYR A 24 23.41 -12.19 2.31
N TYR A 25 23.80 -11.85 1.08
CA TYR A 25 23.03 -12.17 -0.12
C TYR A 25 22.97 -13.68 -0.41
N ILE A 26 24.04 -14.43 -0.15
CA ILE A 26 24.04 -15.89 -0.35
C ILE A 26 23.16 -16.58 0.70
N LEU A 27 23.25 -16.16 1.96
CA LEU A 27 22.41 -16.67 3.05
C LEU A 27 20.93 -16.30 2.84
N SER A 28 20.64 -15.07 2.42
CA SER A 28 19.28 -14.64 2.11
C SER A 28 18.72 -15.37 0.89
N TYR A 29 19.52 -15.60 -0.15
CA TYR A 29 19.11 -16.40 -1.31
C TYR A 29 18.87 -17.86 -0.95
N SER A 30 19.71 -18.47 -0.11
CA SER A 30 19.52 -19.84 0.36
C SER A 30 18.25 -19.98 1.21
N GLN A 31 18.02 -19.06 2.16
CA GLN A 31 16.79 -19.04 2.97
C GLN A 31 15.55 -18.76 2.11
N TYR A 32 15.66 -17.84 1.14
CA TYR A 32 14.61 -17.53 0.19
C TYR A 32 14.28 -18.77 -0.69
N LYS A 33 15.29 -19.49 -1.17
CA LYS A 33 15.13 -20.71 -1.96
C LYS A 33 14.46 -21.83 -1.14
N THR A 34 14.89 -22.07 0.10
CA THR A 34 14.22 -23.03 1.00
C THR A 34 12.79 -22.61 1.32
N SER A 35 12.50 -21.31 1.44
CA SER A 35 11.14 -20.80 1.66
C SER A 35 10.24 -20.97 0.43
N ILE A 36 10.78 -20.87 -0.79
CA ILE A 36 10.07 -21.11 -2.05
C ILE A 36 9.79 -22.61 -2.22
N ASP A 37 10.77 -23.46 -1.95
CA ASP A 37 10.64 -24.91 -2.09
C ASP A 37 9.58 -25.45 -1.10
N ASN A 38 9.53 -24.91 0.13
CA ASN A 38 8.45 -25.21 1.09
C ASN A 38 7.09 -24.62 0.69
N ALA A 39 7.05 -23.47 0.02
CA ALA A 39 5.82 -22.87 -0.48
C ALA A 39 5.19 -23.68 -1.64
N GLN A 40 5.97 -24.47 -2.39
CA GLN A 40 5.44 -25.38 -3.41
C GLN A 40 4.72 -26.62 -2.85
N GLN A 41 4.87 -26.92 -1.56
CA GLN A 41 4.15 -28.00 -0.86
C GLN A 41 3.07 -27.50 0.12
N SER A 42 2.83 -26.19 0.15
CA SER A 42 1.88 -25.54 1.07
C SER A 42 0.46 -25.55 0.50
N GLU A 43 -0.53 -25.89 1.34
CA GLU A 43 -1.98 -25.69 1.09
C GLU A 43 -2.30 -24.22 0.72
N PHE A 44 -1.45 -23.28 1.14
CA PHE A 44 -1.64 -21.83 1.03
C PHE A 44 -0.62 -21.21 0.08
N ARG A 45 -1.09 -20.54 -0.98
CA ARG A 45 -0.27 -19.88 -2.01
C ARG A 45 0.05 -18.43 -1.69
N PHE A 46 -0.84 -17.74 -0.98
CA PHE A 46 -0.80 -16.30 -0.74
C PHE A 46 -0.42 -15.94 0.70
N SER A 47 -0.43 -16.89 1.63
CA SER A 47 0.00 -16.68 3.02
C SER A 47 1.04 -17.70 3.50
N LEU A 48 1.95 -17.26 4.37
CA LEU A 48 2.99 -18.05 5.01
C LEU A 48 2.50 -18.66 6.33
N PRO A 49 3.09 -19.80 6.77
CA PRO A 49 2.63 -20.52 7.96
C PRO A 49 3.06 -19.92 9.31
N ASN A 50 3.81 -18.82 9.33
CA ASN A 50 4.64 -18.42 10.48
C ASN A 50 4.11 -17.21 11.28
N GLY A 51 2.80 -16.97 11.37
CA GLY A 51 2.36 -15.79 12.11
C GLY A 51 0.93 -15.80 12.64
N ASN A 52 0.50 -14.61 13.02
CA ASN A 52 -0.61 -14.36 13.94
C ASN A 52 -2.01 -14.44 13.28
N ILE A 53 -2.10 -14.97 12.06
CA ILE A 53 -3.40 -15.21 11.39
C ILE A 53 -3.83 -16.67 11.51
N THR A 54 -5.10 -16.90 11.82
CA THR A 54 -5.64 -18.26 12.01
C THR A 54 -5.72 -19.02 10.68
N LYS A 55 -5.83 -20.36 10.75
CA LYS A 55 -6.03 -21.19 9.56
C LYS A 55 -7.26 -20.75 8.76
N GLU A 56 -8.35 -20.39 9.45
CA GLU A 56 -9.60 -19.92 8.83
C GLU A 56 -9.41 -18.58 8.13
N GLN A 57 -8.63 -17.66 8.72
CA GLN A 57 -8.27 -16.40 8.08
C GLN A 57 -7.44 -16.64 6.82
N ARG A 58 -6.46 -17.55 6.88
CA ARG A 58 -5.66 -17.93 5.71
C ARG A 58 -6.53 -18.53 4.61
N GLN A 59 -7.43 -19.46 4.95
CA GLN A 59 -8.37 -20.06 3.99
C GLN A 59 -9.30 -19.01 3.37
N SER A 60 -9.76 -18.05 4.17
CA SER A 60 -10.55 -16.92 3.68
C SER A 60 -9.74 -16.04 2.72
N TYR A 61 -8.47 -15.75 3.03
CA TYR A 61 -7.61 -14.97 2.14
C TYR A 61 -7.31 -15.70 0.84
N GLU A 62 -7.00 -17.00 0.86
CA GLU A 62 -6.81 -17.81 -0.35
C GLU A 62 -8.04 -17.81 -1.25
N LYS A 63 -9.24 -17.84 -0.66
CA LYS A 63 -10.50 -17.83 -1.41
C LYS A 63 -10.84 -16.45 -1.95
N ASN A 64 -10.71 -15.42 -1.11
CA ASN A 64 -11.29 -14.10 -1.37
C ASN A 64 -10.28 -13.07 -1.86
N GLY A 65 -9.01 -13.20 -1.47
CA GLY A 65 -7.92 -12.27 -1.80
C GLY A 65 -7.79 -11.06 -0.88
N PHE A 66 -8.56 -11.03 0.23
CA PHE A 66 -8.52 -9.94 1.22
C PHE A 66 -8.91 -10.44 2.61
N LEU A 67 -8.54 -9.69 3.65
CA LEU A 67 -8.90 -9.95 5.04
C LEU A 67 -9.22 -8.64 5.75
N VAL A 68 -10.35 -8.57 6.46
CA VAL A 68 -10.69 -7.39 7.28
C VAL A 68 -10.38 -7.67 8.73
N ILE A 69 -9.43 -6.93 9.30
CA ILE A 69 -9.04 -7.00 10.72
C ILE A 69 -9.67 -5.82 11.46
N ARG A 70 -10.42 -6.12 12.51
CA ARG A 70 -11.14 -5.09 13.29
C ARG A 70 -10.23 -4.51 14.36
N HIS A 71 -10.32 -3.18 14.54
CA HIS A 71 -9.64 -2.46 15.63
C HIS A 71 -8.12 -2.68 15.65
N LEU A 72 -7.49 -2.79 14.48
CA LEU A 72 -6.06 -3.04 14.38
C LEU A 72 -5.27 -1.79 14.79
N VAL A 73 -5.66 -0.63 14.25
CA VAL A 73 -5.01 0.65 14.56
C VAL A 73 -5.89 1.45 15.51
N LYS A 74 -5.29 1.92 16.59
CA LYS A 74 -5.98 2.67 17.64
C LYS A 74 -6.45 4.05 17.15
N PRO A 75 -7.64 4.52 17.55
CA PRO A 75 -8.14 5.84 17.16
C PRO A 75 -7.17 6.99 17.49
N GLU A 76 -6.46 6.91 18.61
CA GLU A 76 -5.48 7.92 19.03
C GLU A 76 -4.33 8.02 18.02
N THR A 77 -3.82 6.88 17.55
CA THR A 77 -2.79 6.81 16.49
C THR A 77 -3.28 7.48 15.20
N LEU A 78 -4.55 7.24 14.82
CA LEU A 78 -5.13 7.84 13.62
C LEU A 78 -5.28 9.36 13.73
N GLU A 79 -5.48 9.90 14.93
CA GLU A 79 -5.52 11.35 15.15
C GLU A 79 -4.18 12.02 14.86
N HIS A 80 -3.07 11.36 15.21
CA HIS A 80 -1.74 11.86 14.87
C HIS A 80 -1.55 11.96 13.34
N PHE A 81 -1.97 10.94 12.59
CA PHE A 81 -1.89 10.95 11.12
C PHE A 81 -2.80 12.01 10.51
N ARG A 82 -4.02 12.19 11.04
CA ARG A 82 -4.95 13.23 10.57
C ARG A 82 -4.38 14.63 10.80
N LYS A 83 -3.86 14.90 12.00
CA LYS A 83 -3.21 16.17 12.32
C LYS A 83 -2.01 16.43 11.42
N ARG A 84 -1.17 15.41 11.16
CA ARG A 84 -0.04 15.56 10.24
C ARG A 84 -0.50 15.86 8.82
N PHE A 85 -1.54 15.19 8.34
CA PHE A 85 -2.15 15.48 7.04
C PHE A 85 -2.63 16.94 6.96
N GLN A 86 -3.28 17.46 7.99
CA GLN A 86 -3.70 18.86 8.06
C GLN A 86 -2.52 19.85 8.04
N ASP A 87 -1.44 19.53 8.77
CA ASP A 87 -0.21 20.32 8.76
C ASP A 87 0.44 20.33 7.36
N VAL A 88 0.38 19.22 6.60
CA VAL A 88 0.80 19.18 5.19
C VAL A 88 -0.14 20.02 4.33
N CYS A 89 -1.45 19.90 4.52
CA CYS A 89 -2.46 20.62 3.74
C CYS A 89 -2.38 22.15 3.88
N THR A 90 -2.02 22.62 5.07
CA THR A 90 -1.82 24.05 5.37
C THR A 90 -0.42 24.54 4.99
N GLY A 91 0.47 23.64 4.57
CA GLY A 91 1.85 23.96 4.21
C GLY A 91 2.78 24.20 5.40
N LYS A 92 2.31 23.93 6.63
CA LYS A 92 3.11 23.98 7.86
C LYS A 92 4.18 22.89 7.88
N VAL A 93 3.90 21.73 7.28
CA VAL A 93 4.87 20.65 7.03
C VAL A 93 5.07 20.50 5.53
N LYS A 94 6.33 20.38 5.10
CA LYS A 94 6.72 20.06 3.73
C LYS A 94 7.73 18.93 3.78
N VAL A 95 7.48 17.88 3.01
CA VAL A 95 8.30 16.68 2.98
C VAL A 95 8.88 16.52 1.59
N LEU A 96 10.19 16.28 1.51
CA LEU A 96 10.87 16.06 0.24
C LEU A 96 10.35 14.78 -0.41
N GLY A 97 10.08 14.83 -1.72
CA GLY A 97 9.62 13.68 -2.49
C GLY A 97 8.12 13.36 -2.34
N MET A 98 7.43 13.95 -1.36
CA MET A 98 5.99 13.76 -1.18
C MET A 98 5.21 14.44 -2.30
N THR A 99 4.30 13.69 -2.94
CA THR A 99 3.40 14.22 -3.97
C THR A 99 2.07 14.60 -3.35
N VAL A 100 1.67 15.87 -3.47
CA VAL A 100 0.36 16.38 -2.99
C VAL A 100 -0.57 16.57 -4.17
N MET A 101 -1.61 15.75 -4.26
CA MET A 101 -2.61 15.81 -5.32
C MET A 101 -3.78 16.70 -4.92
N LYS A 102 -4.12 17.64 -5.80
CA LYS A 102 -5.27 18.54 -5.63
C LYS A 102 -6.31 18.26 -6.70
N ASP A 103 -7.57 18.25 -6.32
CA ASP A 103 -8.66 18.14 -7.29
C ASP A 103 -8.79 19.47 -8.04
N VAL A 104 -8.66 19.41 -9.37
CA VAL A 104 -8.67 20.57 -10.25
C VAL A 104 -10.05 21.24 -10.30
N ALA A 105 -11.14 20.49 -10.09
CA ALA A 105 -12.48 21.04 -10.03
C ALA A 105 -12.71 21.84 -8.74
N ILE A 106 -12.17 21.34 -7.62
CA ILE A 106 -12.28 21.99 -6.30
C ILE A 106 -11.30 23.17 -6.18
N ALA A 107 -10.08 23.04 -6.70
CA ALA A 107 -9.05 24.08 -6.68
C ALA A 107 -9.40 25.32 -7.53
N LYS A 108 -10.34 25.20 -8.48
CA LYS A 108 -10.87 26.33 -9.26
C LYS A 108 -11.96 27.11 -8.52
N SER A 109 -12.52 26.58 -7.44
CA SER A 109 -13.41 27.33 -6.57
C SER A 109 -12.57 28.14 -5.58
N GLU A 110 -12.75 29.47 -5.55
CA GLU A 110 -12.07 30.35 -4.57
C GLU A 110 -12.38 29.99 -3.10
N PHE A 111 -13.30 29.05 -2.87
CA PHE A 111 -13.83 28.67 -1.56
C PHE A 111 -13.25 27.36 -0.98
N ALA A 112 -12.43 26.62 -1.73
CA ALA A 112 -11.80 25.40 -1.22
C ALA A 112 -10.29 25.61 -1.01
N SER A 113 -9.93 26.18 0.13
CA SER A 113 -8.54 26.26 0.60
C SER A 113 -8.23 25.14 1.61
N GLY A 114 -6.95 24.77 1.71
CA GLY A 114 -6.47 23.78 2.68
C GLY A 114 -6.89 22.34 2.38
N GLU A 115 -7.34 21.63 3.42
CA GLU A 115 -7.63 20.18 3.42
C GLU A 115 -8.62 19.76 2.33
N LYS A 116 -9.67 20.55 2.10
CA LYS A 116 -10.75 20.22 1.16
C LYS A 116 -10.30 20.19 -0.30
N ALA A 117 -9.19 20.83 -0.64
CA ALA A 117 -8.64 20.83 -1.99
C ALA A 117 -7.68 19.67 -2.26
N ILE A 118 -7.15 19.03 -1.21
CA ILE A 118 -6.16 17.97 -1.31
C ILE A 118 -6.87 16.63 -1.21
N THR A 119 -6.82 15.84 -2.28
CA THR A 119 -7.54 14.58 -2.37
C THR A 119 -6.67 13.36 -2.11
N LYS A 120 -5.35 13.53 -2.19
CA LYS A 120 -4.37 12.48 -1.90
C LYS A 120 -3.01 13.08 -1.61
N ILE A 121 -2.27 12.44 -0.71
CA ILE A 121 -0.82 12.54 -0.66
C ILE A 121 -0.20 11.16 -0.95
N GLN A 122 0.91 11.14 -1.67
CA GLN A 122 1.69 9.94 -1.97
C GLN A 122 3.16 10.15 -1.61
N ASP A 123 3.91 9.06 -1.54
CA ASP A 123 5.37 9.06 -1.33
C ASP A 123 5.80 9.76 -0.03
N PHE A 124 5.04 9.51 1.04
CA PHE A 124 5.32 10.06 2.37
C PHE A 124 6.37 9.26 3.16
N THR A 125 7.18 8.42 2.50
CA THR A 125 8.23 7.59 3.14
C THR A 125 9.22 8.41 3.97
N LEU A 126 9.45 9.67 3.62
CA LEU A 126 10.34 10.58 4.35
C LEU A 126 9.62 11.45 5.40
N ASP A 127 8.31 11.30 5.58
CA ASP A 127 7.56 11.97 6.66
C ASP A 127 7.67 11.15 7.95
N ASP A 128 8.20 11.76 9.00
CA ASP A 128 8.48 11.11 10.28
C ASP A 128 7.23 10.69 11.06
N GLU A 129 6.05 11.24 10.76
CA GLU A 129 4.81 10.89 11.46
C GLU A 129 3.96 9.92 10.64
N LEU A 130 3.71 10.20 9.36
CA LEU A 130 2.93 9.32 8.48
C LEU A 130 3.65 7.99 8.24
N PHE A 131 4.98 7.99 8.12
CA PHE A 131 5.73 6.75 7.94
C PHE A 131 5.66 5.81 9.16
N LYS A 132 5.29 6.32 10.35
CA LYS A 132 5.03 5.46 11.51
C LYS A 132 3.96 4.41 11.23
N TYR A 133 2.98 4.69 10.36
CA TYR A 133 1.99 3.69 9.91
C TYR A 133 2.67 2.43 9.37
N CYS A 134 3.71 2.57 8.54
CA CYS A 134 4.47 1.47 7.97
C CYS A 134 5.30 0.70 9.02
N CYS A 135 5.53 1.30 10.18
CA CYS A 135 6.32 0.74 11.28
C CYS A 135 5.45 0.28 12.46
N LEU A 136 4.13 0.40 12.39
CA LEU A 136 3.23 -0.03 13.47
C LEU A 136 3.37 -1.55 13.67
N PRO A 137 3.72 -2.04 14.88
CA PRO A 137 3.85 -3.47 15.13
C PRO A 137 2.60 -4.25 14.73
N GLU A 138 1.42 -3.71 15.04
CA GLU A 138 0.14 -4.31 14.67
C GLU A 138 -0.07 -4.46 13.15
N ILE A 139 0.53 -3.62 12.32
CA ILE A 139 0.47 -3.74 10.85
C ILE A 139 1.54 -4.70 10.36
N VAL A 140 2.77 -4.52 10.84
CA VAL A 140 3.94 -5.29 10.44
C VAL A 140 3.74 -6.77 10.72
N GLU A 141 3.20 -7.12 11.89
CA GLU A 141 2.89 -8.51 12.27
C GLU A 141 1.95 -9.20 11.27
N TYR A 142 0.92 -8.50 10.78
CA TYR A 142 0.03 -9.07 9.76
C TYR A 142 0.71 -9.13 8.39
N VAL A 143 1.42 -8.06 7.99
CA VAL A 143 2.12 -7.99 6.69
C VAL A 143 3.18 -9.08 6.53
N GLU A 144 3.89 -9.45 7.61
CA GLU A 144 4.88 -10.52 7.62
C GLU A 144 4.30 -11.87 7.17
N ASN A 145 3.03 -12.14 7.48
CA ASN A 145 2.35 -13.37 7.07
C ASN A 145 2.21 -13.51 5.55
N PHE A 146 2.34 -12.43 4.78
CA PHE A 146 2.22 -12.45 3.32
C PHE A 146 3.57 -12.25 2.65
N THR A 147 4.42 -11.40 3.22
CA THR A 147 5.68 -10.95 2.60
C THR A 147 6.90 -11.74 3.09
N GLY A 148 6.84 -12.31 4.30
CA GLY A 148 7.98 -12.86 5.01
C GLY A 148 8.69 -11.80 5.86
N PRO A 149 9.75 -12.17 6.59
CA PRO A 149 10.37 -11.32 7.62
C PRO A 149 11.12 -10.09 7.08
N ASN A 150 11.43 -10.07 5.78
CA ASN A 150 12.16 -8.97 5.15
C ASN A 150 11.17 -8.03 4.45
N ILE A 151 10.67 -7.05 5.20
CA ILE A 151 9.55 -6.19 4.78
C ILE A 151 10.08 -4.86 4.23
N ILE A 152 9.54 -4.41 3.10
CA ILE A 152 9.84 -3.11 2.49
C ILE A 152 8.53 -2.39 2.21
N ALA A 153 8.41 -1.15 2.71
CA ALA A 153 7.30 -0.25 2.37
C ALA A 153 7.54 0.37 0.99
N MET A 154 6.89 -0.19 -0.03
CA MET A 154 7.15 0.16 -1.45
C MET A 154 6.36 1.37 -1.96
N HIS A 155 5.13 1.57 -1.50
CA HIS A 155 4.28 2.68 -1.92
C HIS A 155 3.39 3.12 -0.75
N THR A 156 3.29 4.43 -0.56
CA THR A 156 2.58 5.04 0.57
C THR A 156 1.56 6.04 0.08
N MET A 157 0.32 5.96 0.56
CA MET A 157 -0.77 6.87 0.20
C MET A 157 -1.64 7.20 1.40
N LEU A 158 -2.09 8.45 1.47
CA LEU A 158 -3.20 8.86 2.33
C LEU A 158 -4.24 9.51 1.41
N ILE A 159 -5.44 8.96 1.41
CA ILE A 159 -6.51 9.29 0.48
C ILE A 159 -7.58 10.08 1.23
N ASN A 160 -7.80 11.33 0.80
CA ASN A 160 -8.83 12.21 1.32
C ASN A 160 -9.92 12.37 0.26
N LYS A 161 -10.87 11.43 0.24
CA LYS A 161 -11.84 11.39 -0.85
C LYS A 161 -12.85 12.53 -0.71
N PRO A 162 -12.97 13.43 -1.71
CA PRO A 162 -13.94 14.52 -1.64
C PRO A 162 -15.36 13.99 -1.83
N PRO A 163 -16.38 14.71 -1.32
CA PRO A 163 -17.78 14.43 -1.65
C PRO A 163 -17.97 14.42 -3.18
N ASP A 164 -18.67 13.42 -3.70
CA ASP A 164 -19.05 13.40 -5.12
C ASP A 164 -20.25 14.34 -5.32
N PRO A 165 -20.16 15.40 -6.16
CA PRO A 165 -21.29 16.27 -6.43
C PRO A 165 -22.36 15.62 -7.35
N GLY A 166 -22.33 14.29 -7.50
CA GLY A 166 -23.23 13.52 -8.37
C GLY A 166 -22.72 13.38 -9.81
N THR A 167 -21.47 13.75 -10.06
CA THR A 167 -20.85 13.72 -11.40
C THR A 167 -19.99 12.47 -11.62
N GLN A 168 -19.89 11.58 -10.61
CA GLN A 168 -19.06 10.37 -10.64
C GLN A 168 -17.57 10.65 -10.85
N THR A 169 -17.17 11.92 -10.71
CA THR A 169 -15.83 12.43 -10.98
C THR A 169 -14.80 11.91 -9.98
N SER A 170 -15.21 11.62 -8.74
CA SER A 170 -14.32 11.16 -7.66
C SER A 170 -14.23 9.63 -7.53
N ARG A 171 -14.77 8.86 -8.49
CA ARG A 171 -14.69 7.39 -8.46
C ARG A 171 -13.30 6.92 -8.87
N HIS A 172 -12.78 5.96 -8.12
CA HIS A 172 -11.65 5.15 -8.54
C HIS A 172 -12.18 4.00 -9.40
N PRO A 173 -11.77 3.86 -10.68
CA PRO A 173 -12.17 2.72 -11.47
C PRO A 173 -11.62 1.41 -10.85
N LEU A 174 -12.28 0.29 -11.14
CA LEU A 174 -11.77 -1.03 -10.76
C LEU A 174 -10.40 -1.24 -11.39
N HIS A 175 -9.43 -1.66 -10.58
CA HIS A 175 -8.04 -1.85 -10.99
C HIS A 175 -7.35 -2.94 -10.16
N GLN A 176 -6.14 -3.30 -10.59
CA GLN A 176 -5.22 -4.17 -9.84
C GLN A 176 -3.97 -3.34 -9.55
N ASP A 177 -3.61 -3.16 -8.28
CA ASP A 177 -2.45 -2.36 -7.87
C ASP A 177 -1.15 -2.82 -8.55
N LEU A 178 -1.03 -4.13 -8.79
CA LEU A 178 0.11 -4.75 -9.45
C LEU A 178 0.43 -4.15 -10.84
N TYR A 179 -0.54 -3.51 -11.50
CA TYR A 179 -0.32 -2.75 -12.73
C TYR A 179 0.75 -1.65 -12.57
N TYR A 180 0.77 -1.00 -11.40
CA TYR A 180 1.70 0.09 -11.11
C TYR A 180 3.04 -0.39 -10.54
N PHE A 181 3.18 -1.68 -10.22
CA PHE A 181 4.36 -2.22 -9.55
C PHE A 181 5.24 -3.04 -10.51
N PRO A 182 6.46 -2.57 -10.83
CA PRO A 182 7.37 -3.26 -11.74
C PRO A 182 8.19 -4.37 -11.05
N PHE A 183 7.67 -4.97 -9.96
CA PHE A 183 8.35 -6.01 -9.20
C PHE A 183 7.41 -7.19 -8.89
N ARG A 184 8.02 -8.35 -8.65
CA ARG A 184 7.40 -9.68 -8.53
C ARG A 184 8.17 -10.51 -7.49
N PRO A 185 7.60 -11.60 -6.94
CA PRO A 185 6.31 -12.21 -7.28
C PRO A 185 5.10 -11.52 -6.62
N ALA A 186 3.95 -11.54 -7.29
CA ALA A 186 2.75 -10.81 -6.85
C ALA A 186 2.17 -11.33 -5.52
N ASN A 187 2.28 -12.64 -5.25
CA ASN A 187 1.81 -13.25 -4.01
C ASN A 187 2.70 -12.97 -2.78
N ARG A 188 3.71 -12.11 -2.94
CA ARG A 188 4.54 -11.56 -1.85
C ARG A 188 4.43 -10.03 -1.77
N ILE A 189 3.41 -9.46 -2.39
CA ILE A 189 3.06 -8.04 -2.33
C ILE A 189 1.69 -7.96 -1.66
N VAL A 190 1.56 -7.14 -0.63
CA VAL A 190 0.31 -6.94 0.10
C VAL A 190 0.07 -5.44 0.30
N CYS A 191 -1.18 -5.03 0.16
CA CYS A 191 -1.64 -3.69 0.54
C CYS A 191 -2.21 -3.79 1.96
N ALA A 192 -1.83 -2.85 2.83
CA ALA A 192 -2.45 -2.67 4.14
C ALA A 192 -3.20 -1.34 4.12
N TRP A 193 -4.53 -1.38 4.22
CA TRP A 193 -5.38 -0.20 4.13
C TRP A 193 -6.17 0.00 5.42
N THR A 194 -6.02 1.15 6.08
CA THR A 194 -6.77 1.46 7.31
C THR A 194 -7.78 2.58 7.10
N ALA A 195 -9.01 2.35 7.57
CA ALA A 195 -10.04 3.37 7.63
C ALA A 195 -9.70 4.42 8.71
N MET A 196 -9.36 5.64 8.31
CA MET A 196 -9.11 6.77 9.22
C MET A 196 -10.39 7.44 9.75
N GLU A 197 -11.52 7.11 9.13
CA GLU A 197 -12.88 7.52 9.51
C GLU A 197 -13.85 6.38 9.15
N LYS A 198 -15.12 6.52 9.55
CA LYS A 198 -16.16 5.58 9.11
C LYS A 198 -16.36 5.67 7.61
N VAL A 199 -16.16 4.57 6.89
CA VAL A 199 -16.42 4.47 5.45
C VAL A 199 -17.59 3.53 5.18
N ASN A 200 -18.48 3.95 4.30
CA ASN A 200 -19.68 3.22 3.90
C ASN A 200 -19.94 3.42 2.39
N ARG A 201 -21.01 2.82 1.88
CA ARG A 201 -21.38 2.99 0.46
C ARG A 201 -21.60 4.44 0.03
N GLN A 202 -22.08 5.30 0.91
CA GLN A 202 -22.45 6.68 0.60
C GLN A 202 -21.22 7.60 0.48
N ASN A 203 -20.21 7.44 1.34
CA ASN A 203 -18.95 8.20 1.22
C ASN A 203 -17.88 7.46 0.38
N GLY A 204 -18.14 6.21 0.01
CA GLY A 204 -17.40 5.45 -0.98
C GLY A 204 -16.30 4.59 -0.39
N CYS A 205 -16.73 3.60 0.38
CA CYS A 205 -15.92 2.46 0.78
C CYS A 205 -15.31 1.72 -0.41
N LEU A 206 -14.28 0.91 -0.13
CA LEU A 206 -13.70 0.02 -1.13
C LEU A 206 -14.73 -0.98 -1.66
N VAL A 207 -14.58 -1.31 -2.94
CA VAL A 207 -15.33 -2.37 -3.62
C VAL A 207 -14.33 -3.40 -4.12
N VAL A 208 -14.55 -4.67 -3.75
CA VAL A 208 -13.68 -5.78 -4.13
C VAL A 208 -14.46 -6.86 -4.88
N ILE A 209 -13.76 -7.61 -5.73
CA ILE A 209 -14.28 -8.80 -6.40
C ILE A 209 -13.57 -10.02 -5.77
N PRO A 210 -14.25 -10.80 -4.91
CA PRO A 210 -13.64 -11.95 -4.25
C PRO A 210 -13.05 -12.94 -5.26
N GLY A 211 -11.87 -13.45 -4.97
CA GLY A 211 -11.19 -14.47 -5.80
C GLY A 211 -10.47 -13.93 -7.03
N SER A 212 -10.69 -12.66 -7.41
CA SER A 212 -10.04 -12.03 -8.58
C SER A 212 -8.50 -12.02 -8.52
N HIS A 213 -7.92 -12.05 -7.32
CA HIS A 213 -6.47 -12.14 -7.10
C HIS A 213 -5.80 -13.43 -7.65
N THR A 214 -6.59 -14.46 -7.99
CA THR A 214 -6.09 -15.71 -8.60
C THR A 214 -5.96 -15.64 -10.11
N GLY A 215 -6.55 -14.61 -10.73
CA GLY A 215 -6.49 -14.36 -12.16
C GLY A 215 -5.18 -13.74 -12.62
N GLU A 216 -5.08 -13.45 -13.91
CA GLU A 216 -3.94 -12.75 -14.49
C GLU A 216 -4.03 -11.24 -14.24
N LEU A 217 -2.94 -10.52 -14.57
CA LEU A 217 -2.96 -9.06 -14.60
C LEU A 217 -3.69 -8.61 -15.87
N GLU A 218 -4.84 -7.98 -15.70
CA GLU A 218 -5.66 -7.50 -16.81
C GLU A 218 -5.03 -6.25 -17.46
N PRO A 219 -5.35 -5.94 -18.73
CA PRO A 219 -4.99 -4.67 -19.33
C PRO A 219 -5.74 -3.49 -18.69
N HIS A 220 -4.98 -2.49 -18.23
CA HIS A 220 -5.54 -1.21 -17.75
C HIS A 220 -5.37 -0.11 -18.79
N GLN A 221 -6.39 0.75 -18.92
CA GLN A 221 -6.35 1.98 -19.72
C GLN A 221 -7.07 3.10 -18.97
N TYR A 222 -6.97 4.33 -19.46
CA TYR A 222 -7.80 5.41 -18.94
C TYR A 222 -9.28 5.08 -19.13
N PRO A 223 -10.13 5.33 -18.12
CA PRO A 223 -11.56 5.11 -18.25
C PRO A 223 -12.13 6.06 -19.31
N ASP A 224 -13.01 5.52 -20.16
CA ASP A 224 -13.77 6.32 -21.13
C ASP A 224 -14.95 7.01 -20.43
N TRP A 225 -14.63 8.04 -19.63
CA TRP A 225 -15.61 8.84 -18.91
C TRP A 225 -15.79 10.19 -19.60
N ASN A 226 -17.04 10.50 -19.95
CA ASN A 226 -17.42 11.81 -20.48
C ASN A 226 -16.96 12.92 -19.53
N GLY A 227 -16.10 13.82 -20.02
CA GLY A 227 -15.55 14.96 -19.24
C GLY A 227 -14.07 14.82 -18.85
N GLY A 228 -13.39 13.71 -19.17
CA GLY A 228 -11.93 13.60 -19.05
C GLY A 228 -11.42 13.63 -17.60
N VAL A 229 -12.24 13.15 -16.68
CA VAL A 229 -11.98 13.22 -15.24
C VAL A 229 -10.92 12.18 -14.85
N ASN A 230 -9.96 12.58 -14.01
CA ASN A 230 -9.07 11.67 -13.30
C ASN A 230 -8.08 10.87 -14.19
N LYS A 231 -7.36 11.59 -15.08
CA LYS A 231 -6.24 11.09 -15.93
C LYS A 231 -5.03 10.46 -15.19
N MET A 232 -5.13 10.18 -13.90
CA MET A 232 -4.12 9.46 -13.11
C MET A 232 -4.58 8.07 -12.67
N TYR A 233 -5.82 7.68 -13.01
CA TYR A 233 -6.38 6.38 -12.63
C TYR A 233 -6.66 5.54 -13.87
N HIS A 234 -5.93 4.43 -14.00
CA HIS A 234 -6.20 3.42 -15.02
C HIS A 234 -7.16 2.37 -14.48
N GLY A 235 -8.16 2.02 -15.28
CA GLY A 235 -9.15 1.00 -14.97
C GLY A 235 -9.03 -0.22 -15.89
N ILE A 236 -9.47 -1.36 -15.38
CA ILE A 236 -9.65 -2.58 -16.17
C ILE A 236 -10.77 -2.33 -17.20
N GLN A 237 -10.48 -2.57 -18.46
CA GLN A 237 -11.44 -2.34 -19.56
C GLN A 237 -12.42 -3.50 -19.75
N LYS A 238 -11.97 -4.72 -19.43
CA LYS A 238 -12.75 -5.95 -19.58
C LYS A 238 -12.89 -6.61 -18.22
N PHE A 239 -14.04 -6.43 -17.60
CA PHE A 239 -14.42 -7.18 -16.41
C PHE A 239 -15.87 -7.64 -16.57
N ASP A 240 -16.21 -8.77 -15.98
CA ASP A 240 -17.60 -9.24 -15.98
C ASP A 240 -18.47 -8.26 -15.19
N PRO A 241 -19.43 -7.55 -15.82
CA PRO A 241 -20.28 -6.62 -15.12
C PRO A 241 -21.13 -7.30 -14.03
N ASN A 242 -21.38 -8.60 -14.18
CA ASN A 242 -22.15 -9.43 -13.25
C ASN A 242 -21.30 -10.06 -12.14
N ALA A 243 -19.99 -9.85 -12.14
CA ALA A 243 -19.13 -10.35 -11.08
C ALA A 243 -19.64 -9.87 -9.71
N GLU A 244 -19.64 -10.79 -8.74
CA GLU A 244 -20.06 -10.46 -7.38
C GLU A 244 -19.12 -9.41 -6.79
N ARG A 245 -19.69 -8.31 -6.27
CA ARG A 245 -18.95 -7.20 -5.69
C ARG A 245 -19.30 -7.02 -4.22
N ILE A 246 -18.29 -7.06 -3.38
CA ILE A 246 -18.44 -6.79 -1.95
C ILE A 246 -18.04 -5.34 -1.68
N HIS A 247 -18.92 -4.62 -0.98
CA HIS A 247 -18.63 -3.28 -0.49
C HIS A 247 -18.13 -3.38 0.95
N LEU A 248 -16.92 -2.90 1.18
CA LEU A 248 -16.23 -3.06 2.46
C LEU A 248 -16.50 -1.86 3.37
N GLU A 249 -17.68 -1.81 3.97
CA GLU A 249 -17.99 -0.79 4.96
C GLU A 249 -17.19 -1.02 6.26
N MET A 250 -16.49 0.01 6.70
CA MET A 250 -15.51 -0.08 7.78
C MET A 250 -15.71 1.05 8.79
N GLU A 251 -15.61 0.70 10.07
CA GLU A 251 -15.52 1.70 11.15
C GLU A 251 -14.06 2.17 11.25
N THR A 252 -13.84 3.33 11.85
CA THR A 252 -12.51 3.87 12.12
C THR A 252 -11.60 2.84 12.79
N GLY A 253 -10.36 2.69 12.30
CA GLY A 253 -9.36 1.76 12.85
C GLY A 253 -9.47 0.31 12.38
N LYS A 254 -10.48 -0.04 11.57
CA LYS A 254 -10.45 -1.32 10.83
C LYS A 254 -9.39 -1.26 9.73
N ASN A 255 -8.70 -2.37 9.53
CA ASN A 255 -7.70 -2.56 8.49
C ASN A 255 -8.15 -3.66 7.51
N LEU A 256 -7.85 -3.47 6.23
CA LEU A 256 -8.05 -4.38 5.11
C LEU A 256 -6.68 -4.83 4.58
#